data_AF-A0A6L3X9V0-F1
#
_entry.id   AF-A0A6L3X9V0-F1
#
_cell.length_a   1.000
_cell.length_b   1.000
_cell.length_c   1.000
_cell.angle_alpha   90.00
_cell.angle_beta   90.00
_cell.angle_gamma   90.00
#
_symmetry.space_group_name_H-M   'P 1'
#
loop_
_entity.id
_entity.type
_entity.pdbx_description
1 polymer ?
#
loop_
_entity_poly.entity_id
_entity_poly.type
_entity_poly.pdbx_seq_one_letter_code
_entity_poly.pdbx_strand_id
1 'polypeptide(L)'
;MTNSTYTSSAPSPLWQYWRGLSGWNFYFLVKFGLLWAGYLNFHPLLNLVFMAFLLMPIPNFRLHRIRHWVAIPIGFALFWHDTWLPGPESIMSQGSQVAGFSADYMLDLVERFINWQMIGAVFVLLVAWLFLSQWIRVTVFVVAIMIWLNVLTLTGPSFSLWPAGQPTTTVTTTGGSAAATVATAGDTPV
;
A
#
# COMPACT_ATOMS: atom_id res chain seq x y z
N MET A 1 -54.57 -41.43 14.13
CA MET A 1 -53.14 -41.30 13.77
C MET A 1 -53.05 -40.44 12.52
N THR A 2 -52.59 -39.20 12.64
CA THR A 2 -52.29 -38.33 11.48
C THR A 2 -50.95 -37.66 11.73
N ASN A 3 -49.89 -38.19 11.12
CA ASN A 3 -48.57 -37.59 11.15
C ASN A 3 -48.50 -36.50 10.08
N SER A 4 -48.53 -35.24 10.50
CA SER A 4 -48.25 -34.11 9.61
C SER A 4 -46.75 -34.04 9.34
N THR A 5 -46.35 -34.39 8.11
CA THR A 5 -44.97 -34.22 7.65
C THR A 5 -44.74 -32.76 7.30
N TYR A 6 -44.18 -31.98 8.23
CA TYR A 6 -43.73 -30.63 7.95
C TYR A 6 -42.48 -30.70 7.05
N THR A 7 -42.65 -30.44 5.75
CA THR A 7 -41.52 -30.15 4.86
C THR A 7 -41.01 -28.77 5.24
N SER A 8 -39.92 -28.71 6.02
CA SER A 8 -39.24 -27.47 6.35
C SER A 8 -38.65 -26.89 5.06
N SER A 9 -39.32 -25.91 4.47
CA SER A 9 -38.74 -25.03 3.46
C SER A 9 -37.65 -24.20 4.13
N ALA A 10 -36.41 -24.70 4.11
CA ALA A 10 -35.28 -23.99 4.67
C ALA A 10 -35.14 -22.62 3.96
N PRO A 11 -35.26 -21.48 4.66
CA PRO A 11 -34.95 -20.20 4.05
C PRO A 11 -33.43 -20.15 3.85
N SER A 12 -32.97 -20.11 2.60
CA SER A 12 -31.55 -19.89 2.31
C SER A 12 -31.17 -18.46 2.74
N PRO A 13 -30.45 -18.26 3.86
CA PRO A 13 -30.19 -16.92 4.33
C PRO A 13 -29.01 -16.40 3.53
N LEU A 14 -29.26 -15.50 2.58
CA LEU A 14 -28.19 -14.82 1.83
C LEU A 14 -27.16 -14.16 2.77
N TRP A 15 -27.56 -13.87 4.01
CA TRP A 15 -26.74 -13.39 5.12
C TRP A 15 -25.64 -14.38 5.56
N GLN A 16 -25.81 -15.69 5.36
CA GLN A 16 -24.78 -16.70 5.68
C GLN A 16 -23.57 -16.64 4.72
N TYR A 17 -23.73 -16.03 3.53
CA TYR A 17 -22.65 -15.90 2.55
C TYR A 17 -21.77 -14.67 2.77
N TRP A 18 -22.14 -13.78 3.70
CA TRP A 18 -21.31 -12.66 4.14
C TRP A 18 -20.19 -13.17 5.03
N ARG A 19 -19.15 -13.70 4.39
CA ARG A 19 -17.90 -14.06 5.03
C ARG A 19 -17.04 -12.82 5.18
N GLY A 20 -16.55 -12.57 6.39
CA GLY A 20 -15.65 -11.44 6.65
C GLY A 20 -14.37 -11.51 5.81
N LEU A 21 -13.61 -10.41 5.81
CA LEU A 21 -12.36 -10.24 5.07
C LEU A 21 -11.28 -11.32 5.37
N SER A 22 -11.42 -12.12 6.44
CA SER A 22 -10.46 -13.17 6.82
C SER A 22 -9.03 -12.60 6.92
N GLY A 23 -8.03 -13.20 6.27
CA GLY A 23 -6.65 -12.73 6.25
C GLY A 23 -6.43 -11.36 5.60
N TRP A 24 -7.36 -10.88 4.78
CA TRP A 24 -7.27 -9.54 4.18
C TRP A 24 -7.39 -8.41 5.21
N ASN A 25 -7.91 -8.68 6.42
CA ASN A 25 -7.86 -7.69 7.50
C ASN A 25 -6.43 -7.28 7.83
N PHE A 26 -5.53 -8.26 7.87
CA PHE A 26 -4.13 -8.01 8.17
C PHE A 26 -3.47 -7.17 7.06
N TYR A 27 -3.79 -7.44 5.80
CA TYR A 27 -3.34 -6.62 4.67
C TYR A 27 -3.70 -5.14 4.84
N PHE A 28 -4.96 -4.82 5.18
CA PHE A 28 -5.37 -3.43 5.40
C PHE A 28 -4.77 -2.84 6.68
N LEU A 29 -4.63 -3.61 7.76
CA LEU A 29 -3.96 -3.15 8.98
C LEU A 29 -2.50 -2.78 8.72
N VAL A 30 -1.78 -3.60 7.95
CA VAL A 30 -0.42 -3.29 7.51
C VAL A 30 -0.42 -1.99 6.71
N LYS A 31 -1.31 -1.83 5.72
CA LYS A 31 -1.43 -0.57 4.97
C LYS A 31 -1.70 0.64 5.85
N PHE A 32 -2.59 0.51 6.85
CA PHE A 32 -2.89 1.61 7.77
C PHE A 32 -1.68 1.93 8.67
N GLY A 33 -0.95 0.91 9.14
CA GLY A 33 0.29 1.11 9.88
C GLY A 33 1.36 1.81 9.05
N LEU A 34 1.53 1.41 7.78
CA LEU A 34 2.46 2.07 6.85
C LEU A 34 2.03 3.49 6.50
N LEU A 35 0.73 3.72 6.28
CA LEU A 35 0.17 5.06 6.06
C LEU A 35 0.45 5.96 7.27
N TRP A 36 0.20 5.46 8.48
CA TRP A 36 0.44 6.21 9.71
C TRP A 36 1.92 6.52 9.92
N ALA A 37 2.81 5.60 9.50
CA ALA A 37 4.25 5.80 9.52
C ALA A 37 4.77 6.63 8.33
N GLY A 38 3.91 7.06 7.40
CA GLY A 38 4.27 7.91 6.26
C GLY A 38 4.90 7.19 5.07
N TYR A 39 4.88 5.85 5.02
CA TYR A 39 5.49 5.04 3.95
C TYR A 39 4.60 4.86 2.71
N LEU A 40 3.35 5.29 2.76
CA LEU A 40 2.33 4.94 1.78
C LEU A 40 1.60 6.20 1.29
N ASN A 41 1.54 6.41 -0.03
CA ASN A 41 0.63 7.37 -0.65
C ASN A 41 -0.72 6.69 -0.85
N PHE A 42 -1.49 6.63 0.23
CA PHE A 42 -2.70 5.82 0.28
C PHE A 42 -3.81 6.41 -0.58
N HIS A 43 -4.37 5.60 -1.49
CA HIS A 43 -5.54 5.96 -2.30
C HIS A 43 -6.81 5.34 -1.71
N PRO A 44 -7.61 6.08 -0.90
CA PRO A 44 -8.70 5.48 -0.13
C PRO A 44 -9.81 4.88 -1.01
N LEU A 45 -10.11 5.53 -2.13
CA LEU A 45 -11.18 5.10 -3.03
C LEU A 45 -10.85 3.76 -3.70
N LEU A 46 -9.64 3.61 -4.23
CA LEU A 46 -9.19 2.37 -4.87
C LEU A 46 -9.17 1.21 -3.86
N ASN A 47 -8.68 1.49 -2.64
CA ASN A 47 -8.68 0.53 -1.55
C ASN A 47 -10.11 0.17 -1.08
N LEU A 48 -11.05 1.12 -1.11
CA LEU A 48 -12.46 0.88 -0.81
C LEU A 48 -13.13 -0.01 -1.86
N VAL A 49 -12.87 0.24 -3.15
CA VAL A 49 -13.38 -0.60 -4.25
C VAL A 49 -12.85 -2.03 -4.11
N PHE A 50 -11.55 -2.18 -3.81
CA PHE A 50 -10.95 -3.50 -3.56
C PHE A 50 -11.55 -4.18 -2.33
N MET A 51 -11.79 -3.44 -1.25
CA MET A 51 -12.47 -3.96 -0.05
C MET A 51 -13.90 -4.40 -0.34
N ALA A 52 -14.65 -3.62 -1.12
CA ALA A 52 -16.01 -3.95 -1.53
C ALA A 52 -16.03 -5.24 -2.37
N PHE A 53 -15.07 -5.40 -3.29
CA PHE A 53 -14.88 -6.63 -4.05
C PHE A 53 -14.61 -7.86 -3.15
N LEU A 54 -13.84 -7.69 -2.08
CA LEU A 54 -13.56 -8.75 -1.11
C LEU A 54 -14.76 -9.09 -0.22
N LEU A 55 -15.57 -8.10 0.14
CA LEU A 55 -16.77 -8.26 0.97
C LEU A 55 -17.98 -8.79 0.21
N MET A 56 -17.99 -8.65 -1.12
CA MET A 56 -19.08 -9.14 -1.96
C MET A 56 -19.42 -10.60 -1.63
N PRO A 57 -20.66 -10.90 -1.21
CA PRO A 57 -21.07 -12.24 -0.80
C PRO A 57 -21.17 -13.14 -2.04
N ILE A 58 -20.42 -14.25 -2.04
CA ILE A 58 -20.47 -15.25 -3.11
C ILE A 58 -20.84 -16.61 -2.53
N PRO A 59 -21.99 -17.21 -2.95
CA PRO A 59 -22.47 -18.47 -2.38
C PRO A 59 -21.56 -19.68 -2.62
N ASN A 60 -20.87 -19.69 -3.76
CA ASN A 60 -20.08 -20.84 -4.22
C ASN A 60 -18.69 -20.87 -3.58
N PHE A 61 -18.35 -21.96 -2.89
CA PHE A 61 -17.04 -22.16 -2.26
C PHE A 61 -15.87 -22.11 -3.26
N ARG A 62 -16.06 -22.58 -4.50
CA ARG A 62 -15.05 -22.52 -5.56
C ARG A 62 -14.77 -21.10 -6.02
N LEU A 63 -15.82 -20.31 -6.27
CA LEU A 63 -15.67 -18.88 -6.62
C LEU A 63 -15.00 -18.10 -5.49
N HIS A 64 -15.31 -18.44 -4.24
CA HIS A 64 -14.65 -17.82 -3.10
C HIS A 64 -13.14 -18.06 -3.11
N ARG A 65 -12.68 -19.27 -3.45
CA ARG A 65 -11.25 -19.57 -3.60
C ARG A 65 -10.65 -18.80 -4.78
N ILE A 66 -11.28 -18.83 -5.95
CA ILE A 66 -10.84 -18.10 -7.15
C ILE A 66 -10.71 -16.61 -6.86
N ARG A 67 -11.66 -16.02 -6.12
CA ARG A 67 -11.60 -14.62 -5.69
C ARG A 67 -10.32 -14.32 -4.92
N HIS A 68 -9.88 -15.18 -4.01
CA HIS A 68 -8.63 -14.96 -3.28
C HIS A 68 -7.41 -15.08 -4.19
N TRP A 69 -7.41 -16.05 -5.11
CA TRP A 69 -6.35 -16.18 -6.11
C TRP A 69 -6.21 -14.95 -7.00
N VAL A 70 -7.32 -14.34 -7.40
CA VAL A 70 -7.33 -13.10 -8.20
C VAL A 70 -7.06 -11.87 -7.33
N ALA A 71 -7.52 -11.87 -6.08
CA ALA A 71 -7.31 -10.77 -5.16
C ALA A 71 -5.84 -10.65 -4.73
N ILE A 72 -5.06 -11.74 -4.68
CA ILE A 72 -3.62 -11.70 -4.37
C ILE A 72 -2.85 -10.78 -5.34
N PRO A 73 -2.86 -10.99 -6.67
CA PRO A 73 -2.15 -10.13 -7.60
C PRO A 73 -2.71 -8.72 -7.63
N ILE A 74 -4.04 -8.54 -7.53
CA ILE A 74 -4.66 -7.21 -7.47
C ILE A 74 -4.22 -6.47 -6.21
N GLY A 75 -4.28 -7.12 -5.05
CA GLY A 75 -3.89 -6.56 -3.77
C GLY A 75 -2.40 -6.20 -3.74
N PHE A 76 -1.55 -7.01 -4.36
CA PHE A 76 -0.12 -6.69 -4.53
C PHE A 76 0.07 -5.48 -5.45
N ALA A 77 -0.55 -5.46 -6.63
CA ALA A 77 -0.47 -4.34 -7.55
C ALA A 77 -0.96 -3.03 -6.92
N LEU A 78 -2.05 -3.10 -6.14
CA LEU A 78 -2.61 -1.95 -5.45
C LEU A 78 -1.73 -1.51 -4.27
N PHE A 79 -1.07 -2.44 -3.57
CA PHE A 79 -0.06 -2.11 -2.56
C PHE A 79 1.17 -1.45 -3.19
N TRP A 80 1.64 -1.96 -4.34
CA TRP A 80 2.74 -1.37 -5.09
C TRP A 80 2.40 0.04 -5.56
N HIS A 81 1.19 0.23 -6.10
CA HIS A 81 0.70 1.54 -6.53
C HIS A 81 0.59 2.54 -5.38
N ASP A 82 0.18 2.09 -4.20
CA ASP A 82 0.14 2.96 -3.02
C ASP A 82 1.55 3.26 -2.46
N THR A 83 2.56 2.45 -2.81
CA THR A 83 3.94 2.67 -2.38
C THR A 83 4.67 3.55 -3.40
N TRP A 84 5.64 4.33 -2.96
CA TRP A 84 6.50 5.15 -3.83
C TRP A 84 7.53 4.35 -4.65
N LEU A 85 7.35 3.03 -4.84
CA LEU A 85 8.36 2.21 -5.48
C LEU A 85 8.53 2.62 -6.95
N PRO A 86 9.79 2.70 -7.44
CA PRO A 86 10.05 3.02 -8.84
C PRO A 86 9.32 2.01 -9.74
N GLY A 87 8.70 2.52 -10.81
CA GLY A 87 7.99 1.67 -11.77
C GLY A 87 8.91 0.60 -12.34
N PRO A 88 8.38 -0.57 -12.74
CA PRO A 88 9.19 -1.68 -13.27
C PRO A 88 10.07 -1.26 -14.46
N GLU A 89 9.65 -0.25 -15.22
CA GLU A 89 10.43 0.33 -16.32
C GLU A 89 11.71 1.05 -15.85
N SER A 90 11.67 1.69 -14.68
CA SER A 90 12.87 2.28 -14.05
C SER A 90 13.85 1.19 -13.62
N ILE A 91 13.35 0.04 -13.18
CA ILE A 91 14.17 -1.10 -12.77
C ILE A 91 14.78 -1.79 -14.00
N MET A 92 14.06 -1.90 -15.12
CA MET A 92 14.62 -2.46 -16.36
C MET A 92 15.64 -1.53 -17.04
N SER A 93 15.36 -0.23 -17.09
CA SER A 93 16.27 0.75 -17.71
C SER A 93 17.55 0.99 -16.91
N GLN A 94 17.48 0.92 -15.57
CA GLN A 94 18.65 1.04 -14.68
C GLN A 94 19.25 -0.32 -14.30
N GLY A 95 18.55 -1.43 -14.59
CA GLY A 95 18.97 -2.79 -14.23
C GLY A 95 20.26 -3.24 -14.91
N SER A 96 20.58 -2.68 -16.08
CA SER A 96 21.87 -2.89 -16.76
C SER A 96 23.05 -2.31 -15.96
N GLN A 97 22.83 -1.27 -15.16
CA GLN A 97 23.84 -0.69 -14.26
C GLN A 97 23.99 -1.51 -12.98
N VAL A 98 22.91 -2.17 -12.54
CA VAL A 98 22.90 -3.06 -11.37
C VAL A 98 23.54 -4.43 -11.68
N ALA A 99 23.47 -4.88 -12.94
CA ALA A 99 24.08 -6.13 -13.39
C ALA A 99 25.62 -6.15 -13.32
N GLY A 100 26.27 -4.98 -13.16
CA GLY A 100 27.71 -4.87 -12.94
C GLY A 100 28.15 -4.96 -11.48
N PHE A 101 27.22 -5.09 -10.53
CA PHE A 101 27.55 -5.13 -9.10
C PHE A 101 28.07 -6.50 -8.66
N SER A 102 29.03 -6.48 -7.73
CA SER A 102 29.51 -7.69 -7.08
C SER A 102 28.42 -8.30 -6.18
N ALA A 103 28.40 -9.62 -6.06
CA ALA A 103 27.44 -10.32 -5.20
C ALA A 103 27.52 -9.88 -3.73
N ASP A 104 28.72 -9.51 -3.27
CA ASP A 104 28.97 -9.04 -1.90
C ASP A 104 28.36 -7.65 -1.65
N TYR A 105 28.45 -6.74 -2.64
CA TYR A 105 27.79 -5.43 -2.58
C TYR A 105 26.27 -5.56 -2.68
N MET A 106 25.76 -6.54 -3.44
CA MET A 106 24.33 -6.82 -3.49
C MET A 106 23.78 -7.29 -2.14
N LEU A 107 24.56 -8.09 -1.40
CA LEU A 107 24.20 -8.50 -0.04
C LEU A 107 24.20 -7.31 0.93
N ASP A 108 25.22 -6.44 0.89
CA ASP A 108 25.28 -5.23 1.72
C ASP A 108 24.09 -4.28 1.43
N LEU A 109 23.72 -4.14 0.16
CA LEU A 109 22.53 -3.36 -0.26
C LEU A 109 21.24 -3.95 0.29
N VAL A 110 21.05 -5.27 0.19
CA VAL A 110 19.86 -5.95 0.71
C VAL A 110 19.78 -5.81 2.23
N GLU A 111 20.90 -6.00 2.93
CA GLU A 111 20.94 -5.88 4.39
C GLU A 111 20.62 -4.45 4.85
N ARG A 112 21.11 -3.44 4.14
CA ARG A 112 20.79 -2.02 4.42
C ARG A 112 19.38 -1.61 4.01
N PHE A 113 18.80 -2.25 3.00
CA PHE A 113 17.43 -2.00 2.57
C PHE A 113 16.41 -2.58 3.55
N ILE A 114 16.77 -3.69 4.21
CA ILE A 114 15.92 -4.34 5.20
C ILE A 114 15.96 -3.56 6.52
N ASN A 115 14.87 -2.88 6.82
CA ASN A 115 14.67 -2.29 8.14
C ASN A 115 14.08 -3.33 9.12
N TRP A 116 14.93 -3.85 10.03
CA TRP A 116 14.52 -4.82 11.06
C TRP A 116 13.46 -4.29 12.03
N GLN A 117 13.42 -2.99 12.28
CA GLN A 117 12.39 -2.37 13.12
C GLN A 117 11.02 -2.42 12.45
N MET A 118 10.94 -2.19 11.13
CA MET A 118 9.70 -2.34 10.37
C MET A 118 9.22 -3.79 10.35
N ILE A 119 10.14 -4.76 10.16
CA ILE A 119 9.80 -6.20 10.24
C ILE A 119 9.27 -6.53 11.63
N GLY A 120 9.94 -6.06 12.69
CA GLY A 120 9.48 -6.22 14.06
C GLY A 120 8.11 -5.61 14.30
N ALA A 121 7.84 -4.41 13.77
CA ALA A 121 6.55 -3.75 13.88
C ALA A 121 5.43 -4.53 13.17
N VAL A 122 5.69 -5.03 11.96
CA VAL A 122 4.74 -5.89 11.23
C VAL A 122 4.49 -7.21 11.98
N PHE A 123 5.54 -7.79 12.58
CA PHE A 123 5.41 -9.00 13.39
C PHE A 123 4.57 -8.75 14.66
N VAL A 124 4.83 -7.66 15.38
CA VAL A 124 4.01 -7.26 16.54
C VAL A 124 2.57 -7.00 16.12
N LEU A 125 2.34 -6.33 14.99
CA LEU A 125 1.00 -6.11 14.44
C LEU A 125 0.31 -7.44 14.09
N LEU A 126 1.05 -8.42 13.55
CA LEU A 126 0.53 -9.75 13.24
C LEU A 126 0.08 -10.48 14.52
N VAL A 127 0.93 -10.49 15.56
CA VAL A 127 0.60 -11.11 16.85
C VAL A 127 -0.59 -10.41 17.49
N ALA A 128 -0.60 -9.08 17.52
CA ALA A 128 -1.70 -8.29 18.04
C ALA A 128 -3.00 -8.57 17.27
N TRP A 129 -2.95 -8.66 15.95
CA TRP A 129 -4.11 -9.00 15.12
C TRP A 129 -4.63 -10.41 15.40
N LEU A 130 -3.77 -11.41 15.49
CA LEU A 130 -4.15 -12.80 15.80
C LEU A 130 -4.81 -12.89 17.19
N PHE A 131 -4.27 -12.17 18.17
CA PHE A 131 -4.79 -12.10 19.52
C PHE A 131 -6.15 -11.39 19.60
N LEU A 132 -6.27 -10.17 19.04
CA LEU A 132 -7.53 -9.42 19.03
C LEU A 132 -8.63 -10.12 18.24
N SER A 133 -8.28 -10.82 17.17
CA SER A 133 -9.25 -11.55 16.35
C SER A 133 -9.97 -12.68 17.10
N GLN A 134 -9.49 -13.07 18.30
CA GLN A 134 -10.16 -14.05 19.14
C GLN A 134 -11.36 -13.49 19.90
N TRP A 135 -11.37 -12.18 20.18
CA TRP A 135 -12.43 -11.53 20.97
C TRP A 135 -13.32 -10.62 20.16
N ILE A 136 -12.74 -9.91 19.18
CA ILE A 136 -13.44 -8.87 18.43
C ILE A 136 -13.36 -9.12 16.92
N ARG A 137 -14.43 -8.72 16.22
CA ARG A 137 -14.48 -8.80 14.77
C ARG A 137 -13.70 -7.63 14.14
N VAL A 138 -12.41 -7.85 13.89
CA VAL A 138 -11.48 -6.85 13.30
C VAL A 138 -11.99 -6.21 12.02
N THR A 139 -12.78 -6.94 11.20
CA THR A 139 -13.35 -6.40 9.95
C THR A 139 -14.16 -5.13 10.17
N VAL A 140 -14.83 -5.00 11.32
CA VAL A 140 -15.64 -3.80 11.63
C VAL A 140 -14.75 -2.56 11.74
N PHE A 141 -13.63 -2.69 12.44
CA PHE A 141 -12.66 -1.60 12.61
C PHE A 141 -11.98 -1.25 11.29
N VAL A 142 -11.56 -2.26 10.51
CA VAL A 142 -10.92 -2.06 9.21
C VAL A 142 -11.84 -1.32 8.25
N VAL A 143 -13.13 -1.69 8.18
CA VAL A 143 -14.13 -1.02 7.34
C VAL A 143 -14.41 0.40 7.85
N ALA A 144 -14.53 0.59 9.17
CA ALA A 144 -14.77 1.91 9.76
C ALA A 144 -13.63 2.89 9.45
N ILE A 145 -12.38 2.46 9.62
CA ILE A 145 -11.18 3.26 9.27
C ILE A 145 -11.17 3.56 7.76
N MET A 146 -11.49 2.57 6.92
CA MET A 146 -11.52 2.77 5.47
C MET A 146 -12.55 3.84 5.06
N ILE A 147 -13.76 3.77 5.61
CA ILE A 147 -14.81 4.76 5.35
C ILE A 147 -14.37 6.14 5.88
N TRP A 148 -13.82 6.20 7.09
CA TRP A 148 -13.30 7.42 7.69
C TRP A 148 -12.22 8.09 6.81
N LEU A 149 -11.25 7.32 6.31
CA LEU A 149 -10.21 7.82 5.41
C LEU A 149 -10.78 8.33 4.06
N ASN A 150 -11.82 7.68 3.54
CA ASN A 150 -12.51 8.15 2.33
C ASN A 150 -13.28 9.46 2.57
N VAL A 151 -13.94 9.60 3.72
CA VAL A 151 -14.62 10.86 4.09
C VAL A 151 -13.60 11.99 4.25
N LEU A 152 -12.50 11.75 4.97
CA LEU A 152 -11.43 12.75 5.13
C LEU A 152 -10.84 13.23 3.80
N THR A 153 -10.71 12.35 2.80
CA THR A 153 -10.19 12.74 1.48
C THR A 153 -11.23 13.39 0.57
N LEU A 154 -12.51 13.13 0.77
CA LEU A 154 -13.60 13.74 -0.01
C LEU A 154 -14.07 15.09 0.56
N THR A 155 -13.98 15.29 1.87
CA THR A 155 -14.50 16.49 2.58
C THR A 155 -13.45 17.25 3.39
N GLY A 156 -12.24 16.73 3.54
CA GLY A 156 -11.19 17.39 4.32
C GLY A 156 -10.36 18.37 3.49
N PRO A 157 -9.81 19.43 4.12
CA PRO A 157 -8.57 20.02 3.65
C PRO A 157 -7.53 18.91 3.48
N SER A 158 -6.68 18.98 2.46
CA SER A 158 -5.54 18.08 2.29
C SER A 158 -4.57 18.25 3.47
N PHE A 159 -4.87 17.61 4.60
CA PHE A 159 -3.99 17.53 5.74
C PHE A 159 -2.87 16.56 5.37
N SER A 160 -1.75 17.14 4.95
CA SER A 160 -0.49 16.42 4.92
C SER A 160 -0.16 16.00 6.35
N LEU A 161 -0.35 14.72 6.67
CA LEU A 161 0.07 14.10 7.95
C LEU A 161 1.61 13.94 8.02
N TRP A 162 2.33 14.77 7.26
CA TRP A 162 3.78 14.78 7.14
C TRP A 162 4.37 15.53 8.32
N PRO A 163 5.45 15.03 8.96
CA PRO A 163 6.26 15.85 9.85
C PRO A 163 6.76 17.07 9.08
N ALA A 164 6.27 18.26 9.40
CA ALA A 164 6.77 19.50 8.83
C ALA A 164 8.28 19.59 9.10
N GLY A 165 9.11 19.41 8.06
CA GLY A 165 10.55 19.52 8.22
C GLY A 165 11.38 18.67 7.25
N GLN A 166 11.26 18.93 5.95
CA GLN A 166 12.47 18.86 5.12
C GLN A 166 12.76 20.28 4.65
N PRO A 167 13.88 20.90 5.08
CA PRO A 167 14.27 22.19 4.55
C PRO A 167 14.56 22.00 3.06
N THR A 168 13.66 22.50 2.21
CA THR A 168 13.96 22.72 0.81
C THR A 168 15.01 23.81 0.76
N THR A 169 16.29 23.44 0.75
CA THR A 169 17.34 24.36 0.30
C THR A 169 17.13 24.51 -1.20
N THR A 170 16.34 25.53 -1.57
CA THR A 170 16.26 26.01 -2.94
C THR A 170 17.65 26.48 -3.35
N VAL A 171 18.38 25.63 -4.08
CA VAL A 171 19.57 26.08 -4.81
C VAL A 171 19.05 26.92 -5.97
N THR A 172 19.09 28.24 -5.80
CA THR A 172 18.89 29.20 -6.88
C THR A 172 20.01 29.02 -7.89
N THR A 173 19.78 28.22 -8.93
CA THR A 173 20.56 28.27 -10.16
C THR A 173 19.98 29.38 -11.03
N THR A 174 20.48 30.60 -10.87
CA THR A 174 20.25 31.66 -11.86
C THR A 174 21.04 31.30 -13.11
N GLY A 175 20.37 30.66 -14.07
CA GLY A 175 20.85 30.44 -15.42
C GLY A 175 21.02 31.77 -16.15
N GLY A 176 22.11 31.87 -16.92
CA GLY A 176 22.53 33.08 -17.58
C GLY A 176 21.64 33.56 -18.73
N SER A 177 21.77 34.84 -19.04
CA SER A 177 21.62 35.37 -20.38
C SER A 177 22.41 36.67 -20.55
N ALA A 178 22.94 36.81 -21.78
CA ALA A 178 23.49 37.99 -22.45
C ALA A 178 25.03 38.13 -22.46
N ALA A 179 25.59 37.76 -23.62
CA ALA A 179 26.92 38.10 -24.09
C ALA A 179 26.95 39.49 -24.75
N ALA A 180 28.11 40.15 -24.67
CA ALA A 180 28.80 41.03 -25.65
C ALA A 180 29.82 41.89 -24.83
N THR A 181 31.12 42.02 -25.11
CA THR A 181 31.78 42.48 -26.34
C THR A 181 33.32 42.35 -26.18
N VAL A 182 33.95 41.68 -27.15
CA VAL A 182 35.22 41.96 -27.88
C VAL A 182 36.49 42.46 -27.15
N ALA A 183 37.50 41.56 -27.18
CA ALA A 183 38.94 41.70 -27.49
C ALA A 183 39.80 42.87 -26.97
N THR A 184 41.00 42.55 -26.47
CA THR A 184 42.30 42.80 -27.16
C THR A 184 43.42 41.99 -26.51
N ALA A 185 44.24 41.37 -27.36
CA ALA A 185 45.41 40.57 -27.02
C ALA A 185 46.58 41.42 -26.51
N GLY A 186 47.44 40.82 -25.69
CA GLY A 186 48.69 41.40 -25.24
C GLY A 186 49.57 40.33 -24.62
N ASP A 187 50.40 39.73 -25.46
CA ASP A 187 51.34 38.68 -25.18
C ASP A 187 52.55 39.17 -24.35
N THR A 188 53.21 38.21 -23.72
CA THR A 188 54.60 38.14 -23.25
C THR A 188 55.04 38.53 -21.83
N PRO A 189 56.06 37.82 -21.29
CA PRO A 189 56.39 37.69 -19.87
C PRO A 189 57.70 38.42 -19.48
N VAL A 190 57.91 38.65 -18.18
CA VAL A 190 59.23 38.68 -17.51
C VAL A 190 59.09 38.25 -16.05
#